data_AF-A0A3D1DJV8-F1
#
_entry.id   AF-A0A3D1DJV8-F1
#
_cell.length_a   1.000
_cell.length_b   1.000
_cell.length_c   1.000
_cell.angle_alpha   90.00
_cell.angle_beta   90.00
_cell.angle_gamma   90.00
#
_symmetry.space_group_name_H-M   'P 1'
#
loop_
_entity.id
_entity.type
_entity.pdbx_description
1 polymer ?
#
loop_
_entity_poly.entity_id
_entity_poly.type
_entity_poly.pdbx_seq_one_letter_code
_entity_poly.pdbx_strand_id
1 'polypeptide(L)'
;MRVRMARLSSMALPPFAAIVLVCSASAQGGAAPSSETLGGRTMGTTWTATWHGSRGNTDEVPASVVADELPRLLDRVDRMMSTWRDDSEISRFNSASSTDWFAVSHDTMRVLRRALEIAAQSGGAFDVTVSPLVGLWGFGVDGQRPAPDEQQVAAAIRRVGWQKLEVRTDPPSVRKSEPEVTVDLSAIAKGYAVDLLGIYLDSIAVDGYLVEVGGETRVQGARADGSPWRIGIEQPLAGQRRVRRVLTVSGDTRSIATSGDYRNRRNVGGRVLSHTIDPRTGHPVEHSLAAVTVVAEDCMTADALATTLMVLGPVDGLAHARRHGVAALLLTRTGTTINEQATEEFSALFGEVGGGWWNTWVPVLGLVVLAVCGLSAGVLLKGRGLVGSCGGLALMCDRREDPHCGACGVRGEDVAVANGDEQDVEPSHSGHAE
;
A
#
# COMPACT_ATOMS: atom_id res chain seq x y z
N MET A 1 77.24 -18.09 -8.64
CA MET A 1 76.80 -19.40 -8.10
C MET A 1 75.65 -19.91 -8.95
N ARG A 2 75.91 -20.99 -9.71
CA ARG A 2 75.02 -21.97 -10.39
C ARG A 2 73.65 -21.54 -11.00
N VAL A 3 73.69 -21.48 -12.34
CA VAL A 3 72.76 -21.97 -13.39
C VAL A 3 71.61 -22.92 -13.00
N ARG A 4 70.42 -22.70 -13.59
CA ARG A 4 69.48 -23.68 -14.22
C ARG A 4 68.39 -22.89 -14.99
N MET A 5 68.43 -22.75 -16.32
CA MET A 5 67.97 -23.62 -17.42
C MET A 5 66.49 -24.08 -17.41
N ALA A 6 65.75 -23.53 -18.39
CA ALA A 6 64.76 -24.14 -19.31
C ALA A 6 63.44 -24.74 -18.79
N ARG A 7 62.30 -24.36 -19.42
CA ARG A 7 61.74 -25.06 -20.60
C ARG A 7 60.54 -24.33 -21.20
N LEU A 8 60.45 -24.44 -22.52
CA LEU A 8 59.37 -24.02 -23.41
C LEU A 8 58.28 -25.12 -23.53
N SER A 9 57.07 -24.65 -23.85
CA SER A 9 55.98 -25.30 -24.61
C SER A 9 55.11 -26.38 -23.95
N SER A 10 53.80 -26.12 -23.90
CA SER A 10 52.79 -26.88 -24.68
C SER A 10 51.39 -26.26 -24.54
N MET A 11 50.70 -26.20 -25.69
CA MET A 11 49.36 -25.66 -25.93
C MET A 11 48.24 -26.41 -25.17
N ALA A 12 47.19 -25.67 -24.80
CA ALA A 12 45.82 -26.18 -24.69
C ALA A 12 44.84 -25.04 -25.03
N LEU A 13 44.03 -25.24 -26.07
CA LEU A 13 42.86 -24.41 -26.45
C LEU A 13 41.79 -24.46 -25.35
N PRO A 14 40.91 -23.43 -25.27
CA PRO A 14 39.48 -23.69 -25.53
C PRO A 14 38.81 -22.48 -26.27
N PRO A 15 37.48 -22.43 -26.49
CA PRO A 15 36.92 -22.58 -27.82
C PRO A 15 35.96 -21.43 -28.23
N PHE A 16 35.48 -21.46 -29.47
CA PHE A 16 34.31 -20.72 -29.98
C PHE A 16 34.27 -19.19 -29.78
N ALA A 17 34.93 -18.47 -30.68
CA ALA A 17 34.53 -17.11 -31.02
C ALA A 17 33.26 -17.15 -31.88
N ALA A 18 32.09 -17.04 -31.25
CA ALA A 18 30.86 -16.68 -31.95
C ALA A 18 30.96 -15.20 -32.35
N ILE A 19 31.28 -14.95 -33.62
CA ILE A 19 31.10 -13.64 -34.25
C ILE A 19 29.59 -13.40 -34.33
N VAL A 20 29.04 -12.69 -33.35
CA VAL A 20 27.74 -12.05 -33.50
C VAL A 20 27.99 -10.82 -34.38
N LEU A 21 27.61 -10.95 -35.65
CA LEU A 21 27.42 -9.81 -36.54
C LEU A 21 26.37 -8.90 -35.87
N VAL A 22 26.82 -7.80 -35.27
CA VAL A 22 25.93 -6.71 -34.90
C VAL A 22 25.52 -6.05 -36.22
N CYS A 23 24.39 -6.48 -36.77
CA CYS A 23 23.68 -5.72 -37.78
C CYS A 23 23.36 -4.36 -37.16
N SER A 24 24.11 -3.34 -37.59
CA SER A 24 23.81 -1.94 -37.37
C SER A 24 22.55 -1.61 -38.17
N ALA A 25 21.40 -2.01 -37.65
CA ALA A 25 20.14 -1.42 -38.06
C ALA A 25 20.15 -0.01 -37.48
N SER A 26 20.51 0.96 -38.32
CA SER A 26 20.21 2.37 -38.10
C SER A 26 18.69 2.50 -37.97
N ALA A 27 18.19 2.30 -36.75
CA ALA A 27 16.87 2.74 -36.38
C ALA A 27 16.87 4.26 -36.56
N GLN A 28 16.10 4.72 -37.54
CA GLN A 28 15.77 6.12 -37.71
C GLN A 28 15.28 6.63 -36.35
N GLY A 29 16.05 7.53 -35.74
CA GLY A 29 15.69 8.16 -34.48
C GLY A 29 14.45 9.01 -34.67
N GLY A 30 13.28 8.44 -34.38
CA GLY A 30 12.22 9.24 -33.80
C GLY A 30 12.71 9.65 -32.42
N ALA A 31 12.84 10.96 -32.17
CA ALA A 31 13.08 11.44 -30.82
C ALA A 31 12.02 10.81 -29.91
N ALA A 32 12.45 10.13 -28.84
CA ALA A 32 11.51 9.62 -27.86
C ALA A 32 10.65 10.81 -27.40
N PRO A 33 9.32 10.66 -27.31
CA PRO A 33 8.45 11.76 -26.90
C PRO A 33 8.92 12.30 -25.55
N SER A 34 9.26 13.59 -25.51
CA SER A 34 9.92 14.23 -24.38
C SER A 34 8.90 14.65 -23.33
N SER A 35 9.16 14.31 -22.07
CA SER A 35 8.44 14.84 -20.92
C SER A 35 9.28 15.88 -20.19
N GLU A 36 8.65 16.95 -19.75
CA GLU A 36 9.23 17.92 -18.84
C GLU A 36 9.06 17.46 -17.40
N THR A 37 10.02 17.81 -16.53
CA THR A 37 9.90 17.55 -15.09
C THR A 37 10.49 18.68 -14.29
N LEU A 38 9.70 19.15 -13.32
CA LEU A 38 10.11 20.16 -12.36
C LEU A 38 9.86 19.65 -10.94
N GLY A 39 10.66 20.10 -10.00
CA GLY A 39 10.45 19.79 -8.60
C GLY A 39 11.16 20.78 -7.69
N GLY A 40 10.82 20.73 -6.42
CA GLY A 40 11.36 21.65 -5.43
C GLY A 40 10.88 21.32 -4.03
N ARG A 41 10.92 22.34 -3.16
CA ARG A 41 10.43 22.25 -1.78
C ARG A 41 9.23 23.15 -1.59
N THR A 42 8.27 22.70 -0.80
CA THR A 42 7.08 23.47 -0.39
C THR A 42 6.46 22.83 0.84
N MET A 43 5.75 23.59 1.69
CA MET A 43 4.96 23.06 2.82
C MET A 43 5.71 22.04 3.71
N GLY A 44 7.00 22.31 3.98
CA GLY A 44 7.86 21.41 4.78
C GLY A 44 8.26 20.09 4.10
N THR A 45 7.94 19.90 2.83
CA THR A 45 8.18 18.68 2.05
C THR A 45 8.75 19.00 0.65
N THR A 46 8.83 17.99 -0.23
CA THR A 46 9.16 18.12 -1.65
C THR A 46 7.91 18.03 -2.51
N TRP A 47 8.02 18.53 -3.73
CA TRP A 47 7.03 18.35 -4.78
C TRP A 47 7.72 18.04 -6.10
N THR A 48 6.99 17.35 -6.99
CA THR A 48 7.41 17.04 -8.35
C THR A 48 6.22 17.16 -9.30
N ALA A 49 6.44 17.69 -10.49
CA ALA A 49 5.48 17.69 -11.59
C ALA A 49 6.17 17.19 -12.85
N THR A 50 5.61 16.17 -13.48
CA THR A 50 6.03 15.67 -14.79
C THR A 50 4.86 15.83 -15.75
N TRP A 51 5.08 16.43 -16.92
CA TRP A 51 4.05 16.63 -17.94
C TRP A 51 4.63 16.51 -19.35
N HIS A 52 3.78 16.34 -20.35
CA HIS A 52 4.17 16.29 -21.75
C HIS A 52 3.02 16.69 -22.67
N GLY A 53 3.37 17.11 -23.88
CA GLY A 53 2.44 17.44 -24.95
C GLY A 53 1.56 18.66 -24.69
N SER A 54 0.86 19.11 -25.74
CA SER A 54 -0.19 20.12 -25.67
C SER A 54 -1.29 19.72 -26.67
N ARG A 55 -2.45 19.32 -26.14
CA ARG A 55 -3.61 18.90 -26.92
C ARG A 55 -4.20 20.08 -27.66
N GLY A 56 -4.08 20.04 -28.99
CA GLY A 56 -4.90 20.86 -29.88
C GLY A 56 -4.64 22.36 -29.82
N ASN A 57 -3.57 22.80 -29.17
CA ASN A 57 -3.12 24.19 -29.21
C ASN A 57 -1.95 24.30 -30.19
N THR A 58 -2.06 25.21 -31.16
CA THR A 58 -0.97 25.48 -32.12
C THR A 58 0.18 26.25 -31.47
N ASP A 59 -0.07 26.89 -30.32
CA ASP A 59 0.91 27.58 -29.51
C ASP A 59 1.16 26.80 -28.21
N GLU A 60 2.18 25.95 -28.22
CA GLU A 60 2.65 25.25 -27.03
C GLU A 60 3.07 26.28 -25.96
N VAL A 61 2.48 26.20 -24.76
CA VAL A 61 2.89 27.07 -23.65
C VAL A 61 4.35 26.74 -23.32
N PRO A 62 5.28 27.70 -23.39
CA PRO A 62 6.69 27.41 -23.16
C PRO A 62 6.91 26.78 -21.79
N ALA A 63 7.74 25.75 -21.71
CA ALA A 63 8.07 25.06 -20.45
C ALA A 63 8.54 26.04 -19.35
N SER A 64 9.16 27.16 -19.71
CA SER A 64 9.55 28.23 -18.78
C SER A 64 8.36 28.91 -18.10
N VAL A 65 7.23 29.09 -18.79
CA VAL A 65 6.01 29.68 -18.20
C VAL A 65 5.41 28.72 -17.18
N VAL A 66 5.35 27.43 -17.51
CA VAL A 66 4.94 26.38 -16.56
C VAL A 66 5.88 26.33 -15.37
N ALA A 67 7.19 26.43 -15.61
CA ALA A 67 8.20 26.39 -14.56
C ALA A 67 8.14 27.57 -13.59
N ASP A 68 7.68 28.74 -14.05
CA ASP A 68 7.44 29.91 -13.20
C ASP A 68 6.11 29.82 -12.43
N GLU A 69 5.07 29.24 -13.04
CA GLU A 69 3.72 29.25 -12.47
C GLU A 69 3.50 28.17 -11.40
N LEU A 70 4.00 26.94 -11.58
CA LEU A 70 3.81 25.87 -10.59
C LEU A 70 4.34 26.25 -9.19
N PRO A 71 5.55 26.81 -9.03
CA PRO A 71 6.03 27.28 -7.74
C PRO A 71 5.19 28.43 -7.16
N ARG A 72 4.66 29.33 -8.00
CA ARG A 72 3.80 30.44 -7.55
C ARG A 72 2.48 29.93 -6.98
N LEU A 73 1.86 28.94 -7.62
CA LEU A 73 0.65 28.29 -7.10
C LEU A 73 0.91 27.65 -5.73
N LEU A 74 2.05 26.99 -5.57
CA LEU A 74 2.46 26.40 -4.28
C LEU A 74 2.70 27.46 -3.19
N ASP A 75 3.42 28.55 -3.51
CA ASP A 75 3.62 29.67 -2.57
C ASP A 75 2.29 30.32 -2.19
N ARG A 76 1.35 30.43 -3.14
CA ARG A 76 0.00 30.94 -2.87
C ARG A 76 -0.73 30.07 -1.85
N VAL A 77 -0.72 28.75 -1.99
CA VAL A 77 -1.35 27.84 -1.01
C VAL A 77 -0.67 27.94 0.35
N ASP A 78 0.67 28.01 0.38
CA ASP A 78 1.43 28.16 1.63
C ASP A 78 1.08 29.48 2.36
N ARG A 79 0.97 30.60 1.64
CA ARG A 79 0.50 31.89 2.19
C ARG A 79 -0.96 31.88 2.64
N MET A 80 -1.81 31.04 2.05
CA MET A 80 -3.20 30.96 2.48
C MET A 80 -3.34 30.08 3.72
N MET A 81 -2.69 28.91 3.75
CA MET A 81 -3.12 27.80 4.62
C MET A 81 -2.05 27.33 5.63
N SER A 82 -0.83 27.86 5.58
CA SER A 82 0.25 27.42 6.48
C SER A 82 0.07 27.91 7.92
N THR A 83 0.12 27.00 8.88
CA THR A 83 0.18 27.31 10.32
C THR A 83 1.58 27.68 10.81
N TRP A 84 2.60 27.53 9.96
CA TRP A 84 4.01 27.82 10.26
C TRP A 84 4.44 29.23 9.85
N ARG A 85 3.56 29.96 9.14
CA ARG A 85 3.78 31.32 8.68
C ARG A 85 2.91 32.28 9.46
N ASP A 86 3.51 33.28 10.09
CA ASP A 86 2.75 34.29 10.84
C ASP A 86 1.89 35.18 9.91
N ASP A 87 2.29 35.31 8.64
CA ASP A 87 1.62 36.16 7.64
C ASP A 87 0.50 35.44 6.87
N SER A 88 0.23 34.16 7.13
CA SER A 88 -0.78 33.42 6.38
C SER A 88 -2.22 33.85 6.69
N GLU A 89 -3.17 33.57 5.79
CA GLU A 89 -4.59 33.81 6.08
C GLU A 89 -5.05 33.03 7.32
N ILE A 90 -4.69 31.74 7.42
CA ILE A 90 -5.06 30.89 8.55
C ILE A 90 -4.39 31.33 9.86
N SER A 91 -3.11 31.71 9.85
CA SER A 91 -2.45 32.19 11.08
C SER A 91 -3.07 33.49 11.57
N ARG A 92 -3.39 34.44 10.67
CA ARG A 92 -4.09 35.67 11.03
C ARG A 92 -5.49 35.40 11.59
N PHE A 93 -6.23 34.45 11.00
CA PHE A 93 -7.52 34.01 11.54
C PHE A 93 -7.38 33.39 12.95
N ASN A 94 -6.36 32.54 13.14
CA ASN A 94 -6.09 31.88 14.42
C ASN A 94 -5.73 32.89 15.51
N SER A 95 -4.94 33.92 15.19
CA SER A 95 -4.54 34.98 16.11
C SER A 95 -5.64 36.00 16.41
N ALA A 96 -6.67 36.09 15.56
CA ALA A 96 -7.79 37.01 15.79
C ALA A 96 -8.62 36.57 17.01
N SER A 97 -8.89 37.51 17.92
CA SER A 97 -9.76 37.28 19.08
C SER A 97 -11.25 37.53 18.79
N SER A 98 -11.58 38.06 17.61
CA SER A 98 -12.96 38.33 17.21
C SER A 98 -13.70 37.04 16.87
N THR A 99 -15.01 37.01 17.18
CA THR A 99 -15.97 35.99 16.77
C THR A 99 -16.82 36.44 15.57
N ASP A 100 -16.58 37.65 15.07
CA ASP A 100 -17.21 38.14 13.83
C ASP A 100 -16.61 37.46 12.58
N TRP A 101 -17.24 37.73 11.43
CA TRP A 101 -16.76 37.25 10.14
C TRP A 101 -15.37 37.79 9.81
N PHE A 102 -14.43 36.88 9.58
CA PHE A 102 -13.09 37.14 9.08
C PHE A 102 -13.05 36.85 7.58
N ALA A 103 -12.64 37.83 6.77
CA ALA A 103 -12.54 37.67 5.33
C ALA A 103 -11.38 36.72 4.96
N VAL A 104 -11.64 35.79 4.03
CA VAL A 104 -10.65 34.84 3.51
C VAL A 104 -10.73 34.77 1.99
N SER A 105 -9.70 34.26 1.34
CA SER A 105 -9.76 33.96 -0.09
C SER A 105 -10.83 32.91 -0.41
N HIS A 106 -11.29 32.88 -1.67
CA HIS A 106 -12.19 31.82 -2.17
C HIS A 106 -11.59 30.42 -2.02
N ASP A 107 -10.27 30.30 -2.13
CA ASP A 107 -9.55 29.03 -2.03
C ASP A 107 -9.54 28.52 -0.58
N THR A 108 -9.20 29.38 0.39
CA THR A 108 -9.32 29.07 1.82
C THR A 108 -10.76 28.71 2.20
N MET A 109 -11.74 29.47 1.72
CA MET A 109 -13.16 29.17 1.93
C MET A 109 -13.55 27.79 1.37
N ARG A 110 -13.11 27.46 0.15
CA ARG A 110 -13.40 26.16 -0.49
C ARG A 110 -12.84 25.00 0.31
N VAL A 111 -11.59 25.10 0.77
CA VAL A 111 -10.93 24.06 1.58
C VAL A 111 -11.61 23.91 2.94
N LEU A 112 -11.92 25.02 3.62
CA LEU A 112 -12.65 24.99 4.90
C LEU A 112 -14.03 24.36 4.75
N ARG A 113 -14.80 24.74 3.73
CA ARG A 113 -16.11 24.16 3.46
C ARG A 113 -16.01 22.65 3.27
N ARG A 114 -15.05 22.18 2.47
CA ARG A 114 -14.83 20.75 2.24
C ARG A 114 -14.41 20.02 3.53
N ALA A 115 -13.55 20.64 4.32
CA ALA A 115 -13.14 20.10 5.60
C ALA A 115 -14.33 19.91 6.57
N LEU A 116 -15.23 20.89 6.65
CA LEU A 116 -16.42 20.80 7.51
C LEU A 116 -17.43 19.75 7.01
N GLU A 117 -17.58 19.58 5.70
CA GLU A 117 -18.40 18.48 5.14
C GLU A 117 -17.87 17.10 5.57
N ILE A 118 -16.56 16.88 5.46
CA ILE A 118 -15.91 15.62 5.84
C ILE A 118 -15.96 15.43 7.36
N ALA A 119 -15.80 16.50 8.14
CA ALA A 119 -15.94 16.48 9.58
C ALA A 119 -17.35 16.02 10.00
N ALA A 120 -18.39 16.54 9.35
CA ALA A 120 -19.76 16.11 9.59
C ALA A 120 -20.00 14.64 9.21
N GLN A 121 -19.55 14.21 8.03
CA GLN A 121 -19.71 12.83 7.54
C GLN A 121 -18.98 11.80 8.40
N SER A 122 -17.85 12.19 8.99
CA SER A 122 -17.02 11.33 9.84
C SER A 122 -17.38 11.35 11.32
N GLY A 123 -18.37 12.17 11.73
CA GLY A 123 -18.72 12.35 13.13
C GLY A 123 -17.58 12.99 13.95
N GLY A 124 -16.81 13.88 13.33
CA GLY A 124 -15.68 14.58 13.96
C GLY A 124 -14.38 13.77 14.04
N ALA A 125 -14.27 12.63 13.34
CA ALA A 125 -12.97 11.95 13.23
C ALA A 125 -11.97 12.77 12.40
N PHE A 126 -12.47 13.52 11.41
CA PHE A 126 -11.73 14.61 10.78
C PHE A 126 -12.17 15.94 11.41
N ASP A 127 -11.23 16.70 11.95
CA ASP A 127 -11.53 18.00 12.53
C ASP A 127 -10.34 18.96 12.34
N VAL A 128 -10.54 20.00 11.52
CA VAL A 128 -9.50 21.01 11.27
C VAL A 128 -9.26 21.93 12.47
N THR A 129 -10.04 21.83 13.54
CA THR A 129 -9.80 22.58 14.77
C THR A 129 -8.88 21.85 15.76
N VAL A 130 -8.29 20.71 15.37
CA VAL A 130 -7.45 19.85 16.23
C VAL A 130 -6.12 20.50 16.68
N SER A 131 -5.76 21.67 16.14
CA SER A 131 -4.51 22.37 16.42
C SER A 131 -4.12 22.48 17.91
N PRO A 132 -5.04 22.81 18.86
CA PRO A 132 -4.70 22.84 20.28
C PRO A 132 -4.19 21.50 20.83
N LEU A 133 -4.72 20.38 20.32
CA LEU A 133 -4.26 19.03 20.69
C LEU A 133 -2.93 18.70 19.99
N VAL A 134 -2.77 19.04 18.72
CA VAL A 134 -1.50 18.87 17.97
C VAL A 134 -0.35 19.57 18.68
N GLY A 135 -0.56 20.83 19.10
CA GLY A 135 0.39 21.59 19.89
C GLY A 135 0.64 20.99 21.27
N LEU A 136 -0.41 20.54 21.97
CA LEU A 136 -0.30 19.93 23.29
C LEU A 136 0.61 18.68 23.28
N TRP A 137 0.43 17.81 22.29
CA TRP A 137 1.25 16.60 22.09
C TRP A 137 2.61 16.88 21.42
N GLY A 138 2.93 18.15 21.16
CA GLY A 138 4.22 18.59 20.65
C GLY A 138 4.51 18.21 19.20
N PHE A 139 3.46 18.18 18.37
CA PHE A 139 3.55 18.02 16.92
C PHE A 139 3.34 19.35 16.17
N GLY A 140 2.99 20.43 16.88
CA GLY A 140 2.81 21.77 16.33
C GLY A 140 4.09 22.62 16.29
N VAL A 141 3.91 23.91 16.00
CA VAL A 141 4.99 24.90 15.81
C VAL A 141 5.97 25.01 17.00
N ASP A 142 5.46 24.85 18.22
CA ASP A 142 6.27 24.93 19.44
C ASP A 142 7.20 23.72 19.65
N GLY A 143 7.05 22.68 18.83
CA GLY A 143 7.90 21.50 18.84
C GLY A 143 7.70 20.61 20.06
N GLN A 144 8.80 19.99 20.50
CA GLN A 144 8.76 18.87 21.44
C GLN A 144 8.30 19.29 22.85
N ARG A 145 7.27 18.61 23.36
CA ARG A 145 6.77 18.75 24.73
C ARG A 145 6.73 17.42 25.49
N PRO A 146 6.73 17.43 26.84
CA PRO A 146 6.42 16.27 27.67
C PRO A 146 5.01 15.72 27.39
N ALA A 147 4.72 14.50 27.88
CA ALA A 147 3.37 13.97 27.84
C ALA A 147 2.43 14.90 28.64
N PRO A 148 1.27 15.31 28.08
CA PRO A 148 0.29 16.06 28.85
C PRO A 148 -0.40 15.15 29.88
N ASP A 149 -0.90 15.75 30.95
CA ASP A 149 -1.84 15.10 31.85
C ASP A 149 -3.30 15.19 31.31
N GLU A 150 -4.19 14.39 31.89
CA GLU A 150 -5.60 14.32 31.47
C GLU A 150 -6.35 15.65 31.65
N GLN A 151 -5.95 16.51 32.60
CA GLN A 151 -6.58 17.81 32.79
C GLN A 151 -6.20 18.76 31.65
N GLN A 152 -4.95 18.71 31.20
CA GLN A 152 -4.47 19.45 30.04
C GLN A 152 -5.14 18.97 28.75
N VAL A 153 -5.30 17.65 28.57
CA VAL A 153 -6.03 17.08 27.42
C VAL A 153 -7.48 17.54 27.43
N ALA A 154 -8.19 17.41 28.55
CA ALA A 154 -9.57 17.88 28.68
C ALA A 154 -9.72 19.39 28.42
N ALA A 155 -8.74 20.20 28.82
CA ALA A 155 -8.72 21.63 28.54
C ALA A 155 -8.47 21.96 27.06
N ALA A 156 -7.67 21.16 26.36
CA ALA A 156 -7.47 21.29 24.92
C ALA A 156 -8.72 20.84 24.13
N ILE A 157 -9.36 19.72 24.49
CA ILE A 157 -10.58 19.22 23.84
C ILE A 157 -11.68 20.30 23.85
N ARG A 158 -11.83 21.06 24.94
CA ARG A 158 -12.83 22.15 25.00
C ARG A 158 -12.65 23.22 23.93
N ARG A 159 -11.46 23.37 23.34
CA ARG A 159 -11.14 24.33 22.27
C ARG A 159 -11.27 23.72 20.87
N VAL A 160 -11.50 22.41 20.80
CA VAL A 160 -11.69 21.64 19.55
C VAL A 160 -13.18 21.43 19.31
N GLY A 161 -13.57 21.49 18.05
CA GLY A 161 -14.92 21.19 17.57
C GLY A 161 -15.18 21.91 16.25
N TRP A 162 -15.24 21.17 15.16
CA TRP A 162 -15.57 21.69 13.82
C TRP A 162 -16.91 22.43 13.78
N GLN A 163 -17.86 22.11 14.66
CA GLN A 163 -19.15 22.80 14.79
C GLN A 163 -19.02 24.24 15.28
N LYS A 164 -17.86 24.61 15.82
CA LYS A 164 -17.54 25.97 16.26
C LYS A 164 -17.12 26.88 15.11
N LEU A 165 -16.96 26.33 13.90
CA LEU A 165 -16.63 27.08 12.70
C LEU A 165 -17.86 27.23 11.80
N GLU A 166 -18.00 28.42 11.24
CA GLU A 166 -18.97 28.69 10.18
C GLU A 166 -18.27 29.33 8.99
N VAL A 167 -18.66 28.92 7.79
CA VAL A 167 -18.09 29.39 6.53
C VAL A 167 -19.20 30.01 5.69
N ARG A 168 -18.94 31.20 5.15
CA ARG A 168 -19.81 31.91 4.20
C ARG A 168 -19.12 32.02 2.85
N THR A 169 -19.88 31.82 1.78
CA THR A 169 -19.37 31.83 0.40
C THR A 169 -19.30 33.23 -0.20
N ASP A 170 -20.24 34.12 0.14
CA ASP A 170 -20.33 35.47 -0.43
C ASP A 170 -20.66 36.55 0.64
N PRO A 171 -19.76 37.52 0.89
CA PRO A 171 -18.34 37.45 0.53
C PRO A 171 -17.67 36.26 1.25
N PRO A 172 -16.61 35.66 0.70
CA PRO A 172 -15.91 34.53 1.31
C PRO A 172 -15.39 34.92 2.69
N SER A 173 -15.87 34.22 3.72
CA SER A 173 -15.56 34.54 5.10
C SER A 173 -15.66 33.31 5.99
N VAL A 174 -14.94 33.29 7.09
CA VAL A 174 -15.03 32.28 8.15
C VAL A 174 -15.22 32.98 9.49
N ARG A 175 -15.95 32.37 10.42
CA ARG A 175 -16.00 32.81 11.81
C ARG A 175 -15.87 31.63 12.76
N LYS A 176 -15.48 31.93 13.99
CA LYS A 176 -15.42 30.98 15.10
C LYS A 176 -16.33 31.45 16.23
N SER A 177 -17.04 30.51 16.87
CA SER A 177 -17.94 30.82 17.98
C SER A 177 -17.22 31.23 19.26
N GLU A 178 -15.94 30.87 19.38
CA GLU A 178 -15.09 31.15 20.54
C GLU A 178 -13.72 31.65 20.07
N PRO A 179 -13.13 32.69 20.72
CA PRO A 179 -11.83 33.25 20.35
C PRO A 179 -10.68 32.23 20.33
N GLU A 180 -10.73 31.21 21.19
CA GLU A 180 -9.66 30.23 21.38
C GLU A 180 -9.65 29.11 20.32
N VAL A 181 -10.65 29.05 19.45
CA VAL A 181 -10.69 28.08 18.35
C VAL A 181 -9.64 28.46 17.31
N THR A 182 -8.81 27.50 16.94
CA THR A 182 -7.80 27.64 15.90
C THR A 182 -7.98 26.56 14.84
N VAL A 183 -7.54 26.85 13.63
CA VAL A 183 -7.65 26.00 12.44
C VAL A 183 -6.26 25.52 12.02
N ASP A 184 -6.18 24.24 11.65
CA ASP A 184 -5.05 23.60 11.00
C ASP A 184 -5.55 22.83 9.78
N LEU A 185 -5.06 23.22 8.60
CA LEU A 185 -5.41 22.61 7.31
C LEU A 185 -4.36 21.61 6.82
N SER A 186 -3.41 21.20 7.66
CA SER A 186 -2.29 20.32 7.26
C SER A 186 -2.74 18.97 6.69
N ALA A 187 -3.96 18.51 7.03
CA ALA A 187 -4.54 17.24 6.57
C ALA A 187 -5.42 17.35 5.31
N ILE A 188 -5.40 18.50 4.62
CA ILE A 188 -6.18 18.74 3.39
C ILE A 188 -5.48 19.69 2.40
N ALA A 189 -4.63 20.59 2.90
CA ALA A 189 -4.01 21.65 2.09
C ALA A 189 -3.02 21.12 1.04
N LYS A 190 -2.30 20.03 1.31
CA LYS A 190 -1.39 19.42 0.32
C LYS A 190 -2.19 18.82 -0.84
N GLY A 191 -3.26 18.09 -0.53
CA GLY A 191 -4.19 17.63 -1.56
C GLY A 191 -4.75 18.78 -2.39
N TYR A 192 -5.13 19.89 -1.76
CA TYR A 192 -5.59 21.07 -2.50
C TYR A 192 -4.50 21.71 -3.39
N ALA A 193 -3.25 21.74 -2.92
CA ALA A 193 -2.12 22.20 -3.72
C ALA A 193 -1.94 21.35 -4.98
N VAL A 194 -2.00 20.02 -4.83
CA VAL A 194 -1.95 19.07 -5.94
C VAL A 194 -3.10 19.30 -6.92
N ASP A 195 -4.31 19.58 -6.44
CA ASP A 195 -5.44 19.92 -7.29
C ASP A 195 -5.19 21.20 -8.10
N LEU A 196 -4.66 22.26 -7.49
CA LEU A 196 -4.36 23.50 -8.21
C LEU A 196 -3.31 23.30 -9.30
N LEU A 197 -2.26 22.51 -9.05
CA LEU A 197 -1.27 22.19 -10.08
C LEU A 197 -1.91 21.41 -11.24
N GLY A 198 -2.74 20.42 -10.94
CA GLY A 198 -3.46 19.65 -11.95
C GLY A 198 -4.43 20.51 -12.77
N ILE A 199 -5.22 21.36 -12.12
CA ILE A 199 -6.16 22.29 -12.78
C ILE A 199 -5.41 23.25 -13.70
N TYR A 200 -4.25 23.76 -13.29
CA TYR A 200 -3.43 24.61 -14.15
C TYR A 200 -2.94 23.85 -15.39
N LEU A 201 -2.41 22.63 -15.21
CA LEU A 201 -1.95 21.79 -16.33
C LEU A 201 -3.10 21.39 -17.27
N ASP A 202 -4.28 21.11 -16.72
CA ASP A 202 -5.51 20.90 -17.49
C ASP A 202 -5.88 22.16 -18.29
N SER A 203 -5.73 23.35 -17.71
CA SER A 203 -6.10 24.63 -18.36
C SER A 203 -5.22 25.00 -19.56
N ILE A 204 -3.97 24.53 -19.58
CA ILE A 204 -3.05 24.67 -20.72
C ILE A 204 -3.07 23.43 -21.63
N ALA A 205 -4.02 22.52 -21.39
CA ALA A 205 -4.32 21.34 -22.19
C ALA A 205 -3.13 20.41 -22.43
N VAL A 206 -2.31 20.09 -21.41
CA VAL A 206 -1.25 19.07 -21.60
C VAL A 206 -1.84 17.68 -21.90
N ASP A 207 -1.08 16.81 -22.57
CA ASP A 207 -1.55 15.46 -22.95
C ASP A 207 -1.63 14.49 -21.77
N GLY A 208 -0.70 14.63 -20.82
CA GLY A 208 -0.70 13.86 -19.60
C GLY A 208 0.27 14.44 -18.59
N TYR A 209 -0.06 14.24 -17.31
CA TYR A 209 0.78 14.68 -16.21
C TYR A 209 0.70 13.77 -14.99
N LEU A 210 1.72 13.87 -14.15
CA LEU A 210 1.75 13.39 -12.78
C LEU A 210 2.30 14.51 -11.91
N VAL A 211 1.51 14.96 -10.94
CA VAL A 211 1.90 15.93 -9.93
C VAL A 211 1.90 15.26 -8.56
N GLU A 212 2.89 15.60 -7.73
CA GLU A 212 3.11 15.06 -6.40
C GLU A 212 3.54 16.15 -5.43
N VAL A 213 2.93 16.21 -4.25
CA VAL A 213 3.34 17.08 -3.13
C VAL A 213 3.26 16.27 -1.85
N GLY A 214 4.40 15.94 -1.23
CA GLY A 214 4.44 15.26 0.08
C GLY A 214 3.85 13.84 0.15
N GLY A 215 3.63 13.18 -0.98
CA GLY A 215 3.00 11.88 -1.12
C GLY A 215 1.57 11.93 -1.67
N GLU A 216 0.94 13.10 -1.68
CA GLU A 216 -0.34 13.33 -2.35
C GLU A 216 -0.09 13.52 -3.84
N THR A 217 -0.88 12.86 -4.68
CA THR A 217 -0.66 12.81 -6.13
C THR A 217 -1.95 13.04 -6.90
N ARG A 218 -1.80 13.60 -8.10
CA ARG A 218 -2.86 13.67 -9.11
C ARG A 218 -2.26 13.35 -10.46
N VAL A 219 -2.96 12.53 -11.22
CA VAL A 219 -2.48 11.95 -12.47
C VAL A 219 -3.55 12.02 -13.54
N GLN A 220 -3.15 12.34 -14.76
CA GLN A 220 -4.02 12.48 -15.92
C GLN A 220 -3.35 11.89 -17.17
N GLY A 221 -4.15 11.23 -18.02
CA GLY A 221 -3.70 10.71 -19.30
C GLY A 221 -2.71 9.55 -19.19
N ALA A 222 -1.81 9.45 -20.16
CA ALA A 222 -0.71 8.49 -20.21
C ALA A 222 0.64 9.23 -20.13
N ARG A 223 1.74 8.49 -20.03
CA ARG A 223 3.10 9.03 -20.19
C ARG A 223 3.36 9.38 -21.66
N ALA A 224 4.45 10.11 -21.91
CA ALA A 224 4.83 10.56 -23.24
C ALA A 224 4.97 9.39 -24.25
N ASP A 225 5.44 8.22 -23.78
CA ASP A 225 5.56 7.00 -24.58
C ASP A 225 4.25 6.20 -24.74
N GLY A 226 3.12 6.75 -24.26
CA GLY A 226 1.80 6.12 -24.27
C GLY A 226 1.58 5.08 -23.17
N SER A 227 2.58 4.78 -22.34
CA SER A 227 2.43 3.83 -21.23
C SER A 227 1.66 4.44 -20.05
N PRO A 228 0.97 3.63 -19.22
CA PRO A 228 0.31 4.12 -18.02
C PRO A 228 1.29 4.73 -17.01
N TRP A 229 0.79 5.66 -16.20
CA TRP A 229 1.49 6.12 -15.01
C TRP A 229 1.56 5.02 -13.96
N ARG A 230 2.66 4.98 -13.20
CA ARG A 230 2.89 3.98 -12.14
C ARG A 230 3.14 4.71 -10.83
N ILE A 231 2.27 4.49 -9.86
CA ILE A 231 2.31 5.15 -8.54
C ILE A 231 2.61 4.10 -7.48
N GLY A 232 3.71 4.27 -6.75
CA GLY A 232 4.10 3.34 -5.70
C GLY A 232 3.43 3.68 -4.37
N ILE A 233 2.70 2.71 -3.80
CA ILE A 233 2.27 2.76 -2.41
C ILE A 233 3.43 2.27 -1.54
N GLU A 234 3.88 3.12 -0.61
CA GLU A 234 4.96 2.78 0.30
C GLU A 234 4.54 1.71 1.32
N GLN A 235 5.51 0.88 1.68
CA GLN A 235 5.38 0.01 2.83
C GLN A 235 5.53 0.85 4.11
N PRO A 236 4.65 0.71 5.11
CA PRO A 236 4.66 1.55 6.31
C PRO A 236 5.76 1.12 7.30
N LEU A 237 7.02 1.32 6.89
CA LEU A 237 8.23 1.07 7.65
C LEU A 237 8.92 2.40 7.95
N ALA A 238 9.20 2.65 9.23
CA ALA A 238 9.90 3.86 9.65
C ALA A 238 11.30 3.92 9.03
N GLY A 239 11.64 5.07 8.42
CA GLY A 239 12.96 5.33 7.85
C GLY A 239 13.30 4.56 6.56
N GLN A 240 12.37 3.80 6.00
CA GLN A 240 12.59 3.04 4.77
C GLN A 240 11.54 3.40 3.72
N ARG A 241 11.99 3.69 2.49
CA ARG A 241 11.10 3.89 1.33
C ARG A 241 11.14 2.62 0.48
N ARG A 242 10.29 1.66 0.82
CA ARG A 242 10.11 0.42 0.04
C ARG A 242 8.72 0.41 -0.55
N VAL A 243 8.61 0.15 -1.85
CA VAL A 243 7.30 0.03 -2.50
C VAL A 243 6.64 -1.28 -2.07
N ARG A 244 5.39 -1.20 -1.61
CA ARG A 244 4.54 -2.35 -1.29
C ARG A 244 3.65 -2.75 -2.46
N ARG A 245 3.02 -1.78 -3.12
CA ARG A 245 2.13 -1.99 -4.28
C ARG A 245 2.42 -0.92 -5.32
N VAL A 246 2.23 -1.25 -6.60
CA VAL A 246 2.26 -0.29 -7.70
C VAL A 246 0.85 -0.19 -8.26
N LEU A 247 0.30 1.02 -8.25
CA LEU A 247 -0.94 1.35 -8.94
C LEU A 247 -0.62 1.76 -10.37
N THR A 248 -1.30 1.15 -11.33
CA THR A 248 -1.21 1.49 -12.75
C THR A 248 -2.40 2.38 -13.07
N VAL A 249 -2.14 3.63 -13.48
CA VAL A 249 -3.20 4.61 -13.77
C VAL A 249 -3.06 5.08 -15.20
N SER A 250 -4.15 5.02 -15.95
CA SER A 250 -4.25 5.56 -17.30
C SER A 250 -5.66 6.10 -17.56
N GLY A 251 -5.76 7.05 -18.48
CA GLY A 251 -7.04 7.62 -18.89
C GLY A 251 -7.47 8.75 -17.97
N ASP A 252 -8.61 8.59 -17.30
CA ASP A 252 -9.23 9.65 -16.49
C ASP A 252 -8.38 10.13 -15.32
N THR A 253 -8.59 11.40 -14.98
CA THR A 253 -7.91 12.06 -13.87
C THR A 253 -8.20 11.30 -12.58
N ARG A 254 -7.16 10.96 -11.83
CA ARG A 254 -7.29 10.36 -10.50
C ARG A 254 -6.37 11.05 -9.52
N SER A 255 -6.88 11.24 -8.31
CA SER A 255 -6.13 11.80 -7.20
C SER A 255 -5.94 10.73 -6.14
N ILE A 256 -4.73 10.60 -5.61
CA ILE A 256 -4.35 9.55 -4.66
C ILE A 256 -3.59 10.19 -3.51
N ALA A 257 -4.04 9.96 -2.28
CA ALA A 257 -3.39 10.43 -1.06
C ALA A 257 -3.15 9.25 -0.11
N THR A 258 -2.09 9.34 0.70
CA THR A 258 -1.76 8.30 1.68
C THR A 258 -1.42 8.89 3.04
N SER A 259 -2.21 8.52 4.05
CA SER A 259 -1.92 8.82 5.45
C SER A 259 -1.24 7.62 6.12
N GLY A 260 -0.29 7.85 7.03
CA GLY A 260 0.55 6.78 7.59
C GLY A 260 1.12 7.07 8.98
N ASP A 261 1.24 6.02 9.80
CA ASP A 261 1.78 6.07 11.16
C ASP A 261 3.31 6.07 11.23
N TYR A 262 3.97 5.86 10.08
CA TYR A 262 5.41 5.65 9.96
C TYR A 262 6.18 6.96 9.74
N ARG A 263 5.48 8.06 9.43
CA ARG A 263 6.03 9.41 9.27
C ARG A 263 5.71 10.26 10.51
N ASN A 264 6.55 11.25 10.80
CA ASN A 264 6.38 12.21 11.90
C ASN A 264 6.05 11.54 13.25
N ARG A 265 6.97 10.69 13.74
CA ARG A 265 6.83 9.97 15.01
C ARG A 265 7.62 10.64 16.12
N ARG A 266 7.13 10.55 17.35
CA ARG A 266 7.84 11.02 18.55
C ARG A 266 7.90 9.94 19.63
N ASN A 267 8.99 9.92 20.39
CA ASN A 267 9.05 9.18 21.64
C ASN A 267 8.62 10.11 22.79
N VAL A 268 7.52 9.78 23.45
CA VAL A 268 6.98 10.53 24.58
C VAL A 268 6.75 9.52 25.71
N GLY A 269 7.49 9.66 26.81
CA GLY A 269 7.37 8.75 27.95
C GLY A 269 7.73 7.28 27.64
N GLY A 270 8.65 7.04 26.70
CA GLY A 270 9.04 5.67 26.29
C GLY A 270 8.11 5.04 25.24
N ARG A 271 7.04 5.73 24.84
CA ARG A 271 6.07 5.27 23.84
C ARG A 271 6.30 6.01 22.53
N VAL A 272 6.25 5.29 21.40
CA VAL A 272 6.39 5.92 20.08
C VAL A 272 5.00 6.28 19.53
N LEU A 273 4.69 7.57 19.50
CA LEU A 273 3.41 8.14 19.08
C LEU A 273 3.49 8.64 17.63
N SER A 274 2.41 8.43 16.87
CA SER A 274 2.17 9.09 15.58
C SER A 274 1.64 10.51 15.82
N HIS A 275 1.77 11.37 14.82
CA HIS A 275 1.22 12.73 14.81
C HIS A 275 -0.31 12.77 14.61
N THR A 276 -0.94 11.65 14.26
CA THR A 276 -2.40 11.55 14.10
C THR A 276 -3.08 11.50 15.47
N ILE A 277 -3.90 12.50 15.76
CA ILE A 277 -4.66 12.63 17.00
C ILE A 277 -6.14 12.41 16.68
N ASP A 278 -6.84 11.65 17.52
CA ASP A 278 -8.29 11.56 17.48
C ASP A 278 -8.88 12.79 18.18
N PRO A 279 -9.55 13.72 17.47
CA PRO A 279 -10.11 14.94 18.05
C PRO A 279 -11.16 14.66 19.14
N ARG A 280 -11.81 13.50 19.08
CA ARG A 280 -12.91 13.10 19.97
C ARG A 280 -12.40 12.65 21.33
N THR A 281 -11.21 12.06 21.37
CA THR A 281 -10.59 11.57 22.61
C THR A 281 -9.49 12.51 23.11
N GLY A 282 -8.89 13.30 22.23
CA GLY A 282 -7.77 14.16 22.56
C GLY A 282 -6.41 13.45 22.57
N HIS A 283 -6.35 12.17 22.21
CA HIS A 283 -5.12 11.36 22.25
C HIS A 283 -4.65 10.95 20.85
N PRO A 284 -3.33 10.71 20.67
CA PRO A 284 -2.80 10.03 19.49
C PRO A 284 -3.47 8.68 19.29
N VAL A 285 -3.68 8.29 18.03
CA VAL A 285 -4.27 6.98 17.71
C VAL A 285 -3.32 5.83 18.08
N GLU A 286 -3.88 4.74 18.62
CA GLU A 286 -3.09 3.59 19.13
C GLU A 286 -3.45 2.24 18.47
N HIS A 287 -4.32 2.25 17.47
CA HIS A 287 -4.71 1.03 16.74
C HIS A 287 -3.63 0.53 15.77
N SER A 288 -3.84 -0.67 15.22
CA SER A 288 -2.88 -1.36 14.35
C SER A 288 -2.82 -0.87 12.89
N LEU A 289 -3.69 0.04 12.47
CA LEU A 289 -3.66 0.60 11.12
C LEU A 289 -2.38 1.42 10.91
N ALA A 290 -1.60 1.04 9.90
CA ALA A 290 -0.27 1.57 9.64
C ALA A 290 -0.25 2.57 8.47
N ALA A 291 -1.09 2.35 7.46
CA ALA A 291 -1.31 3.30 6.38
C ALA A 291 -2.70 3.15 5.77
N VAL A 292 -3.20 4.24 5.19
CA VAL A 292 -4.41 4.27 4.37
C VAL A 292 -4.10 5.04 3.10
N THR A 293 -4.39 4.43 1.95
CA THR A 293 -4.36 5.09 0.64
C THR A 293 -5.79 5.27 0.16
N VAL A 294 -6.16 6.49 -0.24
CA VAL A 294 -7.47 6.82 -0.80
C VAL A 294 -7.32 7.31 -2.23
N VAL A 295 -8.24 6.90 -3.10
CA VAL A 295 -8.39 7.43 -4.46
C VAL A 295 -9.71 8.17 -4.57
N ALA A 296 -9.66 9.40 -5.10
CA ALA A 296 -10.82 10.26 -5.31
C ALA A 296 -10.67 11.10 -6.59
N GLU A 297 -11.72 11.84 -6.95
CA GLU A 297 -11.72 12.76 -8.09
C GLU A 297 -10.76 13.94 -7.85
N ASP A 298 -10.84 14.54 -6.65
CA ASP A 298 -9.95 15.61 -6.20
C ASP A 298 -9.05 15.16 -5.04
N CYS A 299 -7.84 15.70 -5.00
CA CYS A 299 -6.78 15.30 -4.10
C CYS A 299 -7.00 15.86 -2.70
N MET A 300 -7.60 17.05 -2.54
CA MET A 300 -7.99 17.55 -1.21
C MET A 300 -8.96 16.59 -0.50
N THR A 301 -9.92 16.00 -1.23
CA THR A 301 -10.82 14.99 -0.69
C THR A 301 -10.07 13.71 -0.34
N ALA A 302 -9.18 13.23 -1.23
CA ALA A 302 -8.39 12.04 -0.95
C ALA A 302 -7.53 12.20 0.33
N ASP A 303 -6.87 13.36 0.49
CA ASP A 303 -6.00 13.69 1.63
C ASP A 303 -6.77 13.71 2.95
N ALA A 304 -7.90 14.43 2.96
CA ALA A 304 -8.77 14.52 4.12
C ALA A 304 -9.39 13.16 4.49
N LEU A 305 -9.85 12.39 3.51
CA LEU A 305 -10.41 11.05 3.75
C LEU A 305 -9.33 10.06 4.22
N ALA A 306 -8.11 10.09 3.67
CA ALA A 306 -7.03 9.23 4.13
C ALA A 306 -6.71 9.48 5.62
N THR A 307 -6.72 10.76 6.04
CA THR A 307 -6.58 11.14 7.45
C THR A 307 -7.78 10.69 8.28
N THR A 308 -9.00 10.89 7.78
CA THR A 308 -10.25 10.46 8.43
C THR A 308 -10.21 8.96 8.74
N LEU A 309 -9.87 8.15 7.74
CA LEU A 309 -9.81 6.70 7.86
C LEU A 309 -8.67 6.26 8.78
N MET A 310 -7.54 6.97 8.76
CA MET A 310 -6.46 6.76 9.72
C MET A 310 -6.92 7.02 11.15
N VAL A 311 -7.73 8.04 11.41
CA VAL A 311 -8.27 8.33 12.77
C VAL A 311 -9.28 7.26 13.20
N LEU A 312 -10.15 6.81 12.30
CA LEU A 312 -11.17 5.80 12.60
C LEU A 312 -10.58 4.39 12.81
N GLY A 313 -9.37 4.12 12.31
CA GLY A 313 -8.73 2.83 12.46
C GLY A 313 -9.28 1.75 11.53
N PRO A 314 -8.80 0.49 11.68
CA PRO A 314 -8.94 -0.52 10.63
C PRO A 314 -10.36 -1.06 10.46
N VAL A 315 -11.19 -1.04 11.52
CA VAL A 315 -12.56 -1.56 11.49
C VAL A 315 -13.54 -0.46 11.10
N ASP A 316 -13.61 0.61 11.89
CA ASP A 316 -14.56 1.69 11.66
C ASP A 316 -14.19 2.51 10.41
N GLY A 317 -12.90 2.63 10.09
CA GLY A 317 -12.43 3.27 8.87
C GLY A 317 -12.87 2.49 7.63
N LEU A 318 -12.66 1.17 7.58
CA LEU A 318 -13.12 0.36 6.44
C LEU A 318 -14.65 0.42 6.30
N ALA A 319 -15.38 0.37 7.42
CA ALA A 319 -16.84 0.49 7.41
C ALA A 319 -17.31 1.87 6.94
N HIS A 320 -16.62 2.95 7.36
CA HIS A 320 -16.89 4.31 6.88
C HIS A 320 -16.63 4.44 5.38
N ALA A 321 -15.51 3.92 4.89
CA ALA A 321 -15.14 3.96 3.48
C ALA A 321 -16.22 3.28 2.62
N ARG A 322 -16.63 2.06 2.99
CA ARG A 322 -17.72 1.32 2.31
C ARG A 322 -19.05 2.06 2.31
N ARG A 323 -19.45 2.63 3.45
CA ARG A 323 -20.72 3.37 3.56
C ARG A 323 -20.79 4.60 2.65
N HIS A 324 -19.64 5.20 2.35
CA HIS A 324 -19.55 6.42 1.53
C HIS A 324 -18.98 6.17 0.13
N GLY A 325 -18.80 4.90 -0.28
CA GLY A 325 -18.27 4.56 -1.60
C GLY A 325 -16.83 5.07 -1.84
N VAL A 326 -16.00 5.10 -0.81
CA VAL A 326 -14.62 5.61 -0.89
C VAL A 326 -13.71 4.49 -1.37
N ALA A 327 -12.99 4.70 -2.48
CA ALA A 327 -11.94 3.80 -2.93
C ALA A 327 -10.72 3.87 -1.99
N ALA A 328 -10.60 2.92 -1.06
CA ALA A 328 -9.53 2.90 -0.07
C ALA A 328 -8.79 1.56 0.00
N LEU A 329 -7.49 1.63 0.28
CA LEU A 329 -6.62 0.53 0.69
C LEU A 329 -6.09 0.80 2.09
N LEU A 330 -6.32 -0.13 3.01
CA LEU A 330 -5.88 -0.09 4.39
C LEU A 330 -4.77 -1.13 4.62
N LEU A 331 -3.66 -0.69 5.20
CA LEU A 331 -2.52 -1.52 5.57
C LEU A 331 -2.47 -1.65 7.09
N THR A 332 -2.80 -2.83 7.63
CA THR A 332 -2.85 -3.10 9.07
C THR A 332 -1.67 -3.94 9.52
N ARG A 333 -1.04 -3.57 10.63
CA ARG A 333 0.09 -4.29 11.22
C ARG A 333 -0.39 -5.39 12.17
N THR A 334 0.09 -6.61 11.97
CA THR A 334 -0.15 -7.76 12.87
C THR A 334 1.18 -8.42 13.18
N GLY A 335 1.77 -8.07 14.33
CA GLY A 335 3.16 -8.41 14.63
C GLY A 335 4.12 -7.75 13.63
N THR A 336 4.91 -8.56 12.93
CA THR A 336 5.82 -8.11 11.86
C THR A 336 5.17 -8.11 10.47
N THR A 337 3.94 -8.62 10.34
CA THR A 337 3.23 -8.74 9.07
C THR A 337 2.37 -7.51 8.79
N ILE A 338 2.26 -7.13 7.52
CA ILE A 338 1.32 -6.13 7.03
C ILE A 338 0.23 -6.84 6.23
N ASN A 339 -1.01 -6.73 6.71
CA ASN A 339 -2.22 -7.21 6.06
C ASN A 339 -2.88 -6.08 5.27
N GLU A 340 -3.47 -6.41 4.14
CA GLU A 340 -4.10 -5.45 3.23
C GLU A 340 -5.61 -5.69 3.20
N GLN A 341 -6.39 -4.63 3.28
CA GLN A 341 -7.84 -4.66 3.07
C GLN A 341 -8.20 -3.52 2.14
N ALA A 342 -8.99 -3.80 1.11
CA ALA A 342 -9.46 -2.78 0.18
C ALA A 342 -10.98 -2.75 0.12
N THR A 343 -11.51 -1.57 -0.21
CA THR A 343 -12.92 -1.45 -0.57
C THR A 343 -13.18 -2.02 -1.96
N GLU A 344 -14.46 -2.25 -2.23
CA GLU A 344 -14.95 -2.70 -3.52
C GLU A 344 -14.59 -1.68 -4.61
N GLU A 345 -14.71 -0.38 -4.32
CA GLU A 345 -14.37 0.71 -5.24
C GLU A 345 -12.87 0.75 -5.57
N PHE A 346 -12.00 0.47 -4.60
CA PHE A 346 -10.56 0.40 -4.86
C PHE A 346 -10.21 -0.82 -5.71
N SER A 347 -10.84 -1.95 -5.41
CA SER A 347 -10.63 -3.20 -6.14
C SER A 347 -11.16 -3.12 -7.57
N ALA A 348 -12.24 -2.37 -7.80
CA ALA A 348 -12.76 -2.08 -9.15
C ALA A 348 -11.75 -1.27 -9.99
N LEU A 349 -10.97 -0.39 -9.37
CA LEU A 349 -9.95 0.41 -10.05
C LEU A 349 -8.64 -0.35 -10.29
N PHE A 350 -8.21 -1.18 -9.34
CA PHE A 350 -6.84 -1.73 -9.32
C PHE A 350 -6.74 -3.25 -9.16
N GLY A 351 -7.87 -3.96 -9.29
CA GLY A 351 -7.99 -5.39 -9.04
C GLY A 351 -8.00 -5.75 -7.56
N GLU A 352 -8.37 -7.00 -7.25
CA GLU A 352 -8.46 -7.47 -5.87
C GLU A 352 -7.14 -7.38 -5.10
N VAL A 353 -7.28 -7.22 -3.78
CA VAL A 353 -6.17 -7.03 -2.85
C VAL A 353 -6.07 -8.28 -1.98
N GLY A 354 -4.91 -8.95 -2.06
CA GLY A 354 -4.70 -10.28 -1.50
C GLY A 354 -5.19 -11.34 -2.46
N GLY A 355 -4.32 -12.28 -2.84
CA GLY A 355 -4.77 -13.49 -3.52
C GLY A 355 -5.74 -14.19 -2.58
N GLY A 356 -7.04 -14.20 -2.92
CA GLY A 356 -8.02 -14.98 -2.18
C GLY A 356 -7.47 -16.38 -1.96
N TRP A 357 -7.79 -17.02 -0.84
CA TRP A 357 -7.28 -18.36 -0.51
C TRP A 357 -7.38 -19.32 -1.72
N TRP A 358 -8.40 -19.18 -2.55
CA TRP A 358 -8.57 -19.82 -3.85
C TRP A 358 -7.32 -19.77 -4.76
N ASN A 359 -6.67 -18.62 -4.94
CA ASN A 359 -5.48 -18.50 -5.80
C ASN A 359 -4.28 -19.30 -5.27
N THR A 360 -4.23 -19.56 -3.96
CA THR A 360 -3.19 -20.39 -3.33
C THR A 360 -3.59 -21.87 -3.32
N TRP A 361 -4.87 -22.18 -3.08
CA TRP A 361 -5.33 -23.57 -2.89
C TRP A 361 -5.78 -24.25 -4.18
N VAL A 362 -6.24 -23.53 -5.20
CA VAL A 362 -6.63 -24.11 -6.51
C VAL A 362 -5.44 -24.78 -7.22
N PRO A 363 -4.23 -24.19 -7.30
CA PRO A 363 -3.07 -24.88 -7.86
C PRO A 363 -2.68 -26.12 -7.05
N VAL A 364 -2.77 -26.04 -5.72
CA VAL A 364 -2.46 -27.15 -4.81
C VAL A 364 -3.45 -28.29 -4.98
N LEU A 365 -4.75 -28.01 -5.03
CA LEU A 365 -5.80 -28.98 -5.31
C LEU A 365 -5.63 -29.58 -6.70
N GLY A 366 -5.28 -28.77 -7.71
CA GLY A 366 -4.98 -29.25 -9.06
C GLY A 366 -3.81 -30.25 -9.10
N LEU A 367 -2.73 -29.97 -8.37
CA LEU A 367 -1.59 -30.88 -8.24
C LEU A 367 -1.95 -32.17 -7.51
N VAL A 368 -2.74 -32.10 -6.44
CA VAL A 368 -3.22 -33.29 -5.70
C VAL A 368 -4.10 -34.16 -6.59
N VAL A 369 -5.04 -33.54 -7.33
CA VAL A 369 -5.91 -34.27 -8.27
C VAL A 369 -5.09 -34.92 -9.38
N LEU A 370 -4.11 -34.21 -9.98
CA LEU A 370 -3.21 -34.80 -10.98
C LEU A 370 -2.40 -35.97 -10.43
N ALA A 371 -1.90 -35.88 -9.20
CA ALA A 371 -1.17 -36.98 -8.55
C ALA A 371 -2.07 -38.20 -8.32
N VAL A 372 -3.29 -38.00 -7.83
CA VAL A 372 -4.27 -39.07 -7.62
C VAL A 372 -4.67 -39.70 -8.95
N CYS A 373 -5.01 -38.90 -9.97
CA CYS A 373 -5.33 -39.40 -11.30
C CYS A 373 -4.16 -40.15 -11.95
N GLY A 374 -2.92 -39.67 -11.77
CA GLY A 374 -1.71 -40.34 -12.25
C GLY A 374 -1.50 -41.71 -11.60
N LEU A 375 -1.73 -41.83 -10.29
CA LEU A 375 -1.68 -43.10 -9.58
C LEU A 375 -2.78 -44.06 -10.05
N SER A 376 -4.01 -43.57 -10.21
CA SER A 376 -5.14 -44.38 -10.73
C SER A 376 -4.91 -44.85 -12.17
N ALA A 377 -4.41 -43.99 -13.05
CA ALA A 377 -4.04 -44.35 -14.41
C ALA A 377 -2.89 -45.35 -14.45
N GLY A 378 -1.91 -45.20 -13.54
CA GLY A 378 -0.82 -46.17 -13.38
C GLY A 378 -1.29 -47.57 -13.02
N VAL A 379 -2.28 -47.68 -12.13
CA VAL A 379 -2.89 -48.98 -11.75
C VAL A 379 -3.68 -49.58 -12.91
N LEU A 380 -4.48 -48.77 -13.63
CA LEU A 380 -5.28 -49.22 -14.77
C LEU A 380 -4.43 -49.64 -15.98
N LEU A 381 -3.35 -48.92 -16.28
CA LEU A 381 -2.52 -49.17 -17.47
C LEU A 381 -1.51 -50.30 -17.29
N LYS A 382 -1.00 -50.54 -16.07
CA LYS A 382 0.01 -51.59 -15.84
C LYS A 382 -0.58 -52.93 -15.38
N GLY A 383 -1.90 -53.01 -15.11
CA GLY A 383 -2.56 -54.27 -14.72
C GLY A 383 -1.94 -54.96 -13.50
N ARG A 384 -1.16 -54.23 -12.70
CA ARG A 384 -0.44 -54.72 -11.53
C ARG A 384 -0.97 -53.95 -10.33
N GLY A 385 -1.70 -54.65 -9.45
CA GLY A 385 -2.05 -54.11 -8.15
C GLY A 385 -0.80 -53.63 -7.41
N LEU A 386 -0.93 -52.54 -6.66
CA LEU A 386 0.12 -52.07 -5.74
C LEU A 386 0.33 -53.15 -4.67
N VAL A 387 1.30 -54.03 -4.90
CA VAL A 387 1.78 -54.97 -3.88
C VAL A 387 2.37 -54.13 -2.75
N GLY A 388 1.67 -54.08 -1.63
CA GLY A 388 2.04 -53.30 -0.44
C GLY A 388 0.91 -52.53 0.24
N SER A 389 -0.29 -52.43 -0.35
CA SER A 389 -1.40 -51.62 0.22
C SER A 389 -2.41 -52.39 1.09
N CYS A 390 -2.22 -53.69 1.36
CA CYS A 390 -3.11 -54.45 2.25
C CYS A 390 -2.61 -54.38 3.71
N GLY A 391 -2.48 -53.15 4.25
CA GLY A 391 -1.85 -52.81 5.55
C GLY A 391 -2.05 -53.84 6.67
N GLY A 392 -1.10 -54.79 6.79
CA GLY A 392 -1.09 -55.82 7.84
C GLY A 392 -2.02 -57.03 7.64
N LEU A 393 -2.90 -57.04 6.63
CA LEU A 393 -3.81 -58.18 6.37
C LEU A 393 -3.11 -59.42 5.82
N ALA A 394 -1.93 -59.26 5.21
CA ALA A 394 -1.13 -60.38 4.72
C ALA A 394 -0.65 -61.32 5.85
N LEU A 395 -0.62 -60.86 7.10
CA LEU A 395 -0.25 -61.66 8.28
C LEU A 395 -1.42 -62.51 8.83
N MET A 396 -2.63 -62.40 8.26
CA MET A 396 -3.82 -63.12 8.71
C MET A 396 -4.32 -64.18 7.71
N CYS A 397 -3.62 -64.39 6.58
CA CYS A 397 -3.94 -65.45 5.62
C CYS A 397 -3.39 -66.80 6.13
N ASP A 398 -4.24 -67.68 6.66
CA ASP A 398 -3.83 -68.97 7.24
C ASP A 398 -4.07 -70.19 6.32
N ARG A 399 -4.83 -70.05 5.23
CA ARG A 399 -5.10 -71.18 4.31
C ARG A 399 -5.15 -70.79 2.83
N ARG A 400 -4.77 -71.76 1.98
CA ARG A 400 -4.58 -71.63 0.52
C ARG A 400 -5.84 -71.29 -0.30
N GLU A 401 -7.03 -71.23 0.29
CA GLU A 401 -8.30 -71.07 -0.44
C GLU A 401 -9.21 -69.96 0.15
N ASP A 402 -8.65 -68.89 0.72
CA ASP A 402 -9.43 -67.71 1.07
C ASP A 402 -9.62 -66.79 -0.16
N PRO A 403 -10.86 -66.58 -0.66
CA PRO A 403 -11.14 -65.69 -1.79
C PRO A 403 -10.72 -64.24 -1.55
N HIS A 404 -10.52 -63.83 -0.29
CA HIS A 404 -10.07 -62.49 0.06
C HIS A 404 -8.57 -62.25 -0.22
N CYS A 405 -7.71 -63.28 -0.16
CA CYS A 405 -6.27 -63.12 -0.42
C CYS A 405 -5.97 -62.95 -1.94
N GLY A 406 -6.87 -63.40 -2.83
CA GLY A 406 -6.76 -63.21 -4.29
C GLY A 406 -6.86 -61.74 -4.72
N ALA A 407 -7.59 -60.91 -3.99
CA ALA A 407 -7.73 -59.48 -4.27
C ALA A 407 -6.43 -58.69 -3.98
N CYS A 408 -5.56 -59.19 -3.09
CA CYS A 408 -4.26 -58.59 -2.78
C CYS A 408 -3.11 -59.13 -3.67
N GLY A 409 -3.37 -60.04 -4.61
CA GLY A 409 -2.38 -60.52 -5.59
C GLY A 409 -1.32 -61.48 -5.05
N VAL A 410 -1.55 -62.11 -3.89
CA VAL A 410 -0.66 -63.12 -3.31
C VAL A 410 -0.87 -64.46 -4.04
N ARG A 411 0.20 -65.09 -4.54
CA ARG A 411 0.14 -66.41 -5.19
C ARG A 411 0.34 -67.51 -4.15
N GLY A 412 -0.41 -68.60 -4.26
CA GLY A 412 -0.46 -69.69 -3.26
C GLY A 412 0.84 -70.48 -3.03
N GLU A 413 1.92 -70.17 -3.75
CA GLU A 413 3.26 -70.77 -3.55
C GLU A 413 4.08 -70.03 -2.48
N ASP A 414 3.80 -68.75 -2.20
CA ASP A 414 4.56 -67.94 -1.23
C ASP A 414 4.07 -68.10 0.23
N VAL A 415 2.99 -68.84 0.47
CA VAL A 415 2.40 -69.03 1.82
C VAL A 415 3.15 -70.12 2.63
N ALA A 416 3.81 -71.07 1.97
CA ALA A 416 4.49 -72.17 2.64
C ALA A 416 5.85 -71.80 3.27
N VAL A 417 6.38 -70.60 2.98
CA VAL A 417 7.68 -70.13 3.50
C VAL A 417 7.53 -69.27 4.77
N ALA A 418 6.31 -68.79 5.08
CA ALA A 418 6.06 -67.96 6.25
C ALA A 418 5.68 -68.75 7.51
N ASN A 419 5.11 -69.95 7.36
CA ASN A 419 4.72 -70.82 8.47
C ASN A 419 5.54 -72.12 8.41
N GLY A 420 6.74 -72.11 9.00
CA GLY A 420 7.62 -73.27 9.02
C GLY A 420 6.99 -74.45 9.75
N ASP A 421 6.69 -75.52 9.02
CA ASP A 421 6.54 -76.89 9.52
C ASP A 421 6.52 -77.85 8.33
N GLU A 422 7.67 -78.46 8.02
CA GLU A 422 7.76 -79.65 7.18
C GLU A 422 8.62 -80.70 7.88
N GLN A 423 7.92 -81.45 8.73
CA GLN A 423 7.93 -82.91 8.91
C GLN A 423 9.27 -83.65 9.09
N ASP A 424 9.42 -84.15 10.32
CA ASP A 424 10.16 -85.35 10.69
C ASP A 424 9.80 -86.56 9.81
N VAL A 425 10.83 -87.35 9.45
CA VAL A 425 10.69 -88.76 9.05
C VAL A 425 11.58 -89.61 9.97
N GLU A 426 10.96 -90.16 11.01
CA GLU A 426 10.84 -91.60 11.32
C GLU A 426 12.13 -92.49 11.55
N PRO A 427 12.02 -93.71 12.13
CA PRO A 427 12.33 -93.91 13.55
C PRO A 427 13.25 -95.13 13.88
N SER A 428 13.42 -95.37 15.19
CA SER A 428 13.55 -96.68 15.88
C SER A 428 14.89 -97.42 15.91
N HIS A 429 15.42 -97.60 17.15
CA HIS A 429 15.70 -98.87 17.85
C HIS A 429 16.65 -98.62 19.05
N SER A 430 16.17 -98.70 20.30
CA SER A 430 16.08 -99.87 21.21
C SER A 430 17.37 -100.22 21.99
N GLY A 431 17.25 -100.27 23.32
CA GLY A 431 18.21 -100.88 24.28
C GLY A 431 17.66 -100.87 25.72
N HIS A 432 17.43 -102.07 26.29
CA HIS A 432 16.55 -102.45 27.41
C HIS A 432 17.01 -102.19 28.87
N ALA A 433 16.02 -102.08 29.78
CA ALA A 433 15.67 -102.99 30.91
C ALA A 433 14.23 -102.61 31.35
N GLU A 434 13.24 -103.46 31.66
CA GLU A 434 13.09 -104.88 32.05
C GLU A 434 11.83 -105.47 31.39
#